data_AF-A0A8T5UBZ1-F1
#
_entry.id   AF-A0A8T5UBZ1-F1
#
_cell.length_a   1.000
_cell.length_b   1.000
_cell.length_c   1.000
_cell.angle_alpha   90.00
_cell.angle_beta   90.00
_cell.angle_gamma   90.00
#
_symmetry.space_group_name_H-M   'P 1'
#
loop_
_entity.id
_entity.type
_entity.pdbx_description
1 polymer ?
#
loop_
_entity_poly.entity_id
_entity_poly.type
_entity_poly.pdbx_seq_one_letter_code
_entity_poly.pdbx_strand_id
1 'polypeptide(L)'
;LQPKIDEIEAKKAEEIQELNRKYDHMIQDANSEVEEYEQIIMNGIIDLFSKVVMDEFDAKRSTSEYMVTEDFKDFRKGVSKIDLFPRDLIDRLDNVIDGGLIENIAYDIEKIEAKYKKR
;
A
#
# COMPACT_ATOMS: atom_id res chain seq x y z
N LEU A 1 28.32 -54.52 0.33
CA LEU A 1 27.65 -53.69 1.36
C LEU A 1 27.72 -52.22 0.99
N GLN A 2 28.91 -51.68 0.68
CA GLN A 2 29.11 -50.31 0.19
C GLN A 2 28.13 -49.83 -0.90
N PRO A 3 27.90 -50.55 -2.02
CA PRO A 3 26.99 -50.06 -3.07
C PRO A 3 25.54 -49.87 -2.62
N LYS A 4 25.08 -50.60 -1.60
CA LYS A 4 23.74 -50.40 -1.03
C LYS A 4 23.68 -49.18 -0.09
N ILE A 5 24.79 -48.86 0.57
CA ILE A 5 24.91 -47.68 1.42
C ILE A 5 24.93 -46.42 0.54
N ASP A 6 25.73 -46.45 -0.53
CA ASP A 6 25.82 -45.34 -1.48
C ASP A 6 24.46 -45.04 -2.16
N GLU A 7 23.69 -46.09 -2.49
CA GLU A 7 22.34 -45.95 -3.05
C GLU A 7 21.34 -45.33 -2.05
N ILE A 8 21.44 -45.70 -0.76
CA ILE A 8 20.60 -45.13 0.31
C ILE A 8 20.96 -43.65 0.54
N GLU A 9 22.26 -43.32 0.53
CA GLU A 9 22.72 -41.94 0.67
C GLU A 9 22.28 -41.06 -0.51
N ALA A 10 22.35 -41.58 -1.73
CA ALA A 10 21.88 -40.88 -2.93
C ALA A 10 20.37 -40.60 -2.86
N LYS A 11 19.55 -41.61 -2.51
CA LYS A 11 18.10 -41.44 -2.33
C LYS A 11 17.77 -40.41 -1.25
N LYS A 12 18.48 -40.46 -0.12
CA LYS A 12 18.30 -39.49 0.96
C LYS A 12 18.65 -38.06 0.51
N ALA A 13 19.72 -37.89 -0.26
CA ALA A 13 20.10 -36.59 -0.80
C ALA A 13 19.06 -36.04 -1.78
N GLU A 14 18.51 -36.90 -2.64
CA GLU A 14 17.44 -36.56 -3.58
C GLU A 14 16.15 -36.14 -2.84
N GLU A 15 15.73 -36.92 -1.83
CA GLU A 15 14.56 -36.61 -0.99
C GLU A 15 14.73 -35.27 -0.25
N ILE A 16 15.92 -34.99 0.30
CA ILE A 16 16.21 -33.70 0.95
C ILE A 16 16.15 -32.55 -0.06
N GLN A 17 16.68 -32.75 -1.26
CA GLN A 17 16.67 -31.72 -2.30
C GLN A 17 15.24 -31.42 -2.78
N GLU A 18 14.42 -32.44 -2.96
CA GLU A 18 13.01 -32.28 -3.32
C GLU A 18 12.22 -31.57 -2.22
N LEU A 19 12.46 -31.94 -0.96
CA LEU A 19 11.84 -31.29 0.19
C LEU A 19 12.22 -29.81 0.28
N ASN A 20 13.50 -29.48 0.10
CA ASN A 20 13.96 -28.09 0.11
C ASN A 20 13.32 -27.28 -1.01
N ARG A 21 13.27 -27.81 -2.25
CA ARG A 21 12.58 -27.15 -3.36
C ARG A 21 11.11 -26.88 -3.06
N LYS A 22 10.42 -27.83 -2.45
CA LYS A 22 9.01 -27.67 -2.06
C LYS A 22 8.84 -26.55 -1.03
N TYR A 23 9.70 -26.49 -0.02
CA TYR A 23 9.66 -25.41 0.96
C TYR A 23 9.99 -24.04 0.36
N ASP A 24 11.00 -23.97 -0.51
CA ASP A 24 11.35 -22.72 -1.20
C ASP A 24 10.18 -22.21 -2.04
N HIS A 25 9.49 -23.09 -2.76
CA HIS A 25 8.28 -22.74 -3.51
C HIS A 25 7.16 -22.24 -2.59
N MET A 26 6.87 -22.94 -1.49
CA MET A 26 5.83 -22.50 -0.55
C MET A 26 6.15 -21.13 0.07
N ILE A 27 7.42 -20.85 0.38
CA ILE A 27 7.85 -19.55 0.88
C ILE A 27 7.67 -18.46 -0.19
N GLN A 28 8.03 -18.77 -1.44
CA GLN A 28 7.88 -17.84 -2.55
C GLN A 28 6.40 -17.52 -2.81
N ASP A 29 5.54 -18.54 -2.81
CA ASP A 29 4.10 -18.36 -3.01
C ASP A 29 3.50 -17.50 -1.89
N ALA A 30 3.80 -17.82 -0.63
CA ALA A 30 3.32 -17.04 0.52
C ALA A 30 3.80 -15.58 0.49
N ASN A 31 5.07 -15.33 0.12
CA ASN A 31 5.58 -13.98 -0.02
C ASN A 31 4.88 -13.23 -1.16
N SER A 32 4.60 -13.90 -2.27
CA SER A 32 3.91 -13.31 -3.42
C SER A 32 2.48 -12.90 -3.06
N GLU A 33 1.75 -13.74 -2.32
CA GLU A 33 0.41 -13.42 -1.81
C GLU A 33 0.44 -12.21 -0.87
N VAL A 34 1.40 -12.17 0.06
CA VAL A 34 1.56 -11.02 0.98
C VAL A 34 1.82 -9.73 0.21
N GLU A 35 2.72 -9.76 -0.78
CA GLU A 35 3.00 -8.60 -1.63
C GLU A 35 1.75 -8.14 -2.42
N GLU A 36 0.96 -9.07 -2.96
CA GLU A 36 -0.30 -8.76 -3.64
C GLU A 36 -1.31 -8.09 -2.69
N TYR A 37 -1.47 -8.60 -1.48
CA TYR A 37 -2.35 -7.99 -0.48
C TYR A 37 -1.90 -6.59 -0.07
N GLU A 38 -0.60 -6.39 0.15
CA GLU A 38 -0.05 -5.07 0.45
C GLU A 38 -0.33 -4.08 -0.68
N GLN A 39 -0.19 -4.50 -1.94
CA GLN A 39 -0.51 -3.68 -3.11
C GLN A 39 -1.98 -3.31 -3.18
N ILE A 40 -2.89 -4.28 -2.98
CA ILE A 40 -4.34 -4.05 -2.99
C ILE A 40 -4.73 -3.04 -1.90
N ILE A 41 -4.22 -3.23 -0.68
CA ILE A 41 -4.50 -2.35 0.45
C ILE A 41 -3.98 -0.94 0.16
N MET A 42 -2.73 -0.82 -0.30
CA MET A 42 -2.12 0.48 -0.62
C MET A 42 -2.89 1.21 -1.72
N ASN A 43 -3.24 0.50 -2.80
CA ASN A 43 -3.99 1.09 -3.90
C ASN A 43 -5.36 1.60 -3.42
N GLY A 44 -6.08 0.80 -2.63
CA GLY A 44 -7.38 1.21 -2.08
C GLY A 44 -7.29 2.41 -1.13
N ILE A 45 -6.21 2.50 -0.35
CA ILE A 45 -5.92 3.67 0.50
C ILE A 45 -5.72 4.93 -0.36
N ILE A 46 -4.94 4.83 -1.43
CA ILE A 46 -4.67 5.96 -2.33
C ILE A 46 -5.91 6.37 -3.11
N ASP A 47 -6.73 5.42 -3.56
CA ASP A 47 -8.02 5.69 -4.19
C ASP A 47 -8.93 6.50 -3.26
N LEU A 48 -9.01 6.10 -1.99
CA LEU A 48 -9.80 6.81 -0.99
C LEU A 48 -9.27 8.22 -0.73
N PHE A 49 -7.94 8.37 -0.61
CA PHE A 49 -7.31 9.69 -0.49
C PHE A 49 -7.67 10.59 -1.68
N SER A 50 -7.51 10.08 -2.91
CA SER A 50 -7.80 10.83 -4.12
C SER A 50 -9.24 11.31 -4.14
N LYS A 51 -10.17 10.41 -3.79
CA LYS A 51 -11.58 10.72 -3.72
C LYS A 51 -11.88 11.81 -2.69
N VAL A 52 -11.41 11.67 -1.45
CA VAL A 52 -11.69 12.65 -0.39
C VAL A 52 -11.14 14.03 -0.72
N VAL A 53 -9.94 14.10 -1.31
CA VAL A 53 -9.36 15.38 -1.76
C VAL A 53 -10.20 16.02 -2.85
N MET A 54 -10.66 15.25 -3.82
CA MET A 54 -11.49 15.76 -4.92
C MET A 54 -12.88 16.18 -4.45
N ASP A 55 -13.52 15.39 -3.59
CA ASP A 55 -14.82 15.71 -2.99
C ASP A 55 -14.74 17.03 -2.20
N GLU A 56 -13.68 17.22 -1.40
CA GLU A 56 -13.44 18.47 -0.65
C GLU A 56 -13.18 19.65 -1.58
N PHE A 57 -12.38 19.45 -2.63
CA PHE A 57 -12.11 20.47 -3.64
C PHE A 57 -13.40 20.93 -4.34
N ASP A 58 -14.23 20.00 -4.78
CA ASP A 58 -15.50 20.31 -5.45
C ASP A 58 -16.49 21.01 -4.50
N ALA A 59 -16.56 20.56 -3.24
CA ALA A 59 -17.37 21.21 -2.21
C ALA A 59 -16.96 22.67 -2.01
N LYS A 60 -15.65 22.96 -1.93
CA LYS A 60 -15.12 24.32 -1.78
C LYS A 60 -15.42 25.22 -2.97
N ARG A 61 -15.32 24.70 -4.19
CA ARG A 61 -15.69 25.46 -5.40
C ARG A 61 -17.18 25.83 -5.42
N SER A 62 -18.03 25.03 -4.79
CA SER A 62 -19.47 25.25 -4.76
C SER A 62 -19.94 26.24 -3.67
N THR A 63 -19.20 26.36 -2.56
CA THR A 63 -19.64 27.10 -1.36
C THR A 63 -18.86 28.39 -1.09
N SER A 64 -17.69 28.59 -1.71
CA SER A 64 -16.76 29.70 -1.38
C SER A 64 -16.32 29.72 0.09
N GLU A 65 -16.48 28.60 0.82
CA GLU A 65 -16.04 28.47 2.20
C GLU A 65 -14.52 28.25 2.29
N TYR A 66 -13.86 29.05 3.12
CA TYR A 66 -12.41 28.99 3.28
C TYR A 66 -11.97 27.82 4.16
N MET A 67 -12.80 27.31 5.07
CA MET A 67 -12.46 26.19 5.96
C MET A 67 -12.78 24.83 5.33
N VAL A 68 -11.99 23.81 5.65
CA VAL A 68 -12.29 22.43 5.22
C VAL A 68 -13.44 21.83 6.03
N THR A 69 -14.14 20.86 5.45
CA THR A 69 -15.20 20.11 6.14
C THR A 69 -14.66 19.33 7.35
N GLU A 70 -15.55 19.04 8.31
CA GLU A 70 -15.19 18.15 9.44
C GLU A 70 -14.87 16.73 8.96
N ASP A 71 -15.56 16.25 7.93
CA ASP A 71 -15.29 14.95 7.30
C ASP A 71 -13.85 14.85 6.78
N PHE A 72 -13.33 15.93 6.18
CA PHE A 72 -11.93 16.00 5.75
C PHE A 72 -10.95 15.94 6.93
N LYS A 73 -11.25 16.64 8.03
CA LYS A 73 -10.42 16.59 9.25
C LYS A 73 -10.44 15.22 9.89
N ASP A 74 -11.59 14.55 9.90
CA ASP A 74 -11.73 13.20 10.45
C ASP A 74 -11.04 12.16 9.57
N PHE A 75 -11.13 12.31 8.25
CA PHE A 75 -10.33 11.52 7.32
C PHE A 75 -8.83 11.65 7.63
N ARG A 76 -8.31 12.88 7.72
CA ARG A 76 -6.91 13.14 8.10
C ARG A 76 -6.54 12.42 9.40
N LYS A 77 -7.37 12.53 10.45
CA LYS A 77 -7.11 11.85 11.74
C LYS A 77 -7.10 10.33 11.58
N GLY A 78 -8.00 9.78 10.77
CA GLY A 78 -8.07 8.35 10.47
C GLY A 78 -6.79 7.85 9.81
N VAL A 79 -6.38 8.47 8.70
CA VAL A 79 -5.21 8.03 7.94
C VAL A 79 -3.90 8.19 8.70
N SER A 80 -3.80 9.14 9.64
CA SER A 80 -2.60 9.31 10.48
C SER A 80 -2.23 8.08 11.33
N LYS A 81 -3.21 7.19 11.58
CA LYS A 81 -3.08 5.95 12.36
C LYS A 81 -2.74 4.73 11.51
N ILE A 82 -2.74 4.87 10.19
CA ILE A 82 -2.45 3.79 9.26
C ILE A 82 -0.95 3.86 8.96
N ASP A 83 -0.19 2.87 9.40
CA ASP A 83 1.28 2.88 9.25
C ASP A 83 1.74 2.87 7.80
N LEU A 84 0.98 2.22 6.92
CA LEU A 84 1.25 2.16 5.47
C LEU A 84 0.92 3.47 4.74
N PHE A 85 0.20 4.40 5.38
CA PHE A 85 -0.21 5.62 4.71
C PHE A 85 0.98 6.59 4.53
N PRO A 86 1.22 7.13 3.32
CA PRO A 86 2.36 8.01 3.09
C PRO A 86 2.34 9.25 3.99
N ARG A 87 3.41 9.46 4.75
CA ARG A 87 3.53 10.59 5.68
C ARG A 87 3.54 11.95 4.98
N ASP A 88 4.11 12.04 3.78
CA ASP A 88 4.09 13.28 2.99
C ASP A 88 2.67 13.65 2.53
N LEU A 89 1.78 12.68 2.34
CA LEU A 89 0.37 12.95 2.06
C LEU A 89 -0.36 13.44 3.31
N ILE A 90 -0.01 12.94 4.50
CA ILE A 90 -0.51 13.48 5.78
C ILE A 90 -0.07 14.93 5.94
N ASP A 91 1.20 15.25 5.68
CA ASP A 91 1.71 16.62 5.77
C ASP A 91 0.98 17.56 4.80
N ARG A 92 0.64 17.07 3.59
CA ARG A 92 -0.20 17.83 2.66
C ARG A 92 -1.59 18.10 3.22
N LEU A 93 -2.25 17.11 3.82
CA LEU A 93 -3.55 17.30 4.47
C LEU A 93 -3.48 18.29 5.63
N ASP A 94 -2.41 18.23 6.44
CA ASP A 94 -2.17 19.17 7.55
C ASP A 94 -2.06 20.60 7.04
N ASN A 95 -1.27 20.81 5.99
CA ASN A 95 -1.15 22.12 5.36
C ASN A 95 -2.50 22.68 4.90
N VAL A 96 -3.39 21.83 4.36
CA VAL A 96 -4.74 22.28 3.94
C VAL A 96 -5.61 22.60 5.15
N ILE A 97 -5.58 21.79 6.20
CA ILE A 97 -6.32 22.05 7.45
C ILE A 97 -5.86 23.38 8.09
N ASP A 98 -4.57 23.69 8.00
CA ASP A 98 -3.97 24.93 8.53
C ASP A 98 -4.20 26.16 7.62
N GLY A 99 -5.03 26.04 6.58
CA GLY A 99 -5.44 27.14 5.70
C GLY A 99 -4.76 27.15 4.33
N GLY A 100 -3.99 26.12 4.00
CA GLY A 100 -3.46 25.89 2.66
C GLY A 100 -4.55 25.56 1.64
N LEU A 101 -4.23 25.74 0.36
CA LEU A 101 -5.14 25.48 -0.76
C LEU A 101 -5.22 23.99 -1.08
N ILE A 102 -6.44 23.43 -1.07
CA ILE A 102 -6.71 22.04 -1.45
C ILE A 102 -6.35 21.78 -2.93
N GLU A 103 -6.42 22.82 -3.77
CA GLU A 103 -6.01 22.85 -5.18
C GLU A 103 -4.59 22.29 -5.38
N ASN A 104 -3.68 22.61 -4.45
CA ASN A 104 -2.30 22.16 -4.51
C ASN A 104 -2.19 20.63 -4.42
N ILE A 105 -3.13 19.98 -3.74
CA ILE A 105 -3.21 18.52 -3.70
C ILE A 105 -4.01 18.02 -4.90
N ALA A 106 -5.18 18.62 -5.17
CA ALA A 106 -6.09 18.18 -6.24
C ALA A 106 -5.40 18.15 -7.62
N TYR A 107 -4.60 19.17 -7.95
CA TYR A 107 -3.87 19.23 -9.23
C TYR A 107 -2.68 18.27 -9.31
N ASP A 108 -2.24 17.72 -8.18
CA ASP A 108 -1.18 16.72 -8.11
C ASP A 108 -1.72 15.28 -8.01
N ILE A 109 -3.05 15.06 -7.98
CA ILE A 109 -3.67 13.75 -7.78
C ILE A 109 -3.09 12.69 -8.73
N GLU A 110 -3.05 12.96 -10.03
CA GLU A 110 -2.52 12.00 -11.01
C GLU A 110 -1.05 11.62 -10.72
N LYS A 111 -0.24 12.57 -10.26
CA LYS A 111 1.16 12.31 -9.89
C LYS A 111 1.26 11.52 -8.60
N ILE A 112 0.39 11.80 -7.63
CA ILE A 112 0.31 11.08 -6.36
C ILE A 112 -0.08 9.62 -6.63
N GLU A 113 -1.11 9.40 -7.44
CA GLU A 113 -1.53 8.06 -7.83
C GLU A 113 -0.42 7.31 -8.56
N ALA A 114 0.24 7.95 -9.53
CA ALA A 114 1.36 7.34 -10.25
C ALA A 114 2.56 7.01 -9.35
N LYS A 115 2.75 7.76 -8.26
CA LYS A 115 3.85 7.55 -7.31
C LYS A 115 3.56 6.40 -6.34
N TYR A 116 2.32 6.29 -5.86
CA TYR A 116 1.99 5.39 -4.74
C TYR A 116 1.22 4.14 -5.14
N LYS A 117 0.47 4.16 -6.26
CA LYS A 117 -0.21 2.96 -6.73
C LYS A 117 0.82 2.00 -7.34
N LYS A 118 0.77 0.76 -6.90
CA LYS A 118 1.57 -0.32 -7.48
C LYS A 118 0.75 -1.02 -8.58
N ARG A 119 1.45 -1.44 -9.63
CA ARG A 119 0.91 -2.20 -10.76
C ARG A 119 1.04 -3.68 -10.54
#